data_AF-A0A5B7C412-F1
#
_entry.id   AF-A0A5B7C412-F1
#
_cell.length_a   1.000
_cell.length_b   1.000
_cell.length_c   1.000
_cell.angle_alpha   90.00
_cell.angle_beta   90.00
_cell.angle_gamma   90.00
#
_symmetry.space_group_name_H-M   'P 1'
#
loop_
_entity.id
_entity.type
_entity.pdbx_description
1 polymer ?
#
loop_
_entity_poly.entity_id
_entity_poly.type
_entity_poly.pdbx_seq_one_letter_code
_entity_poly.pdbx_strand_id
1 'polypeptide(L)'
;EDSNYTNEATGLYYTSDATFRDTGVSMAISPEFKNDNIDQQFFNVRSFSQGTRNCYTLRPAQGRGNKYLVKAMFMYGNYDAKNQPPQFDLHIGVDFWYTMKLEDSNSKWRIEIIHS
;
A
#
# COMPACT_ATOMS: atom_id res chain seq x y z
N GLU A 1 7.50 -7.26 -10.24
CA GLU A 1 8.00 -6.00 -9.68
C GLU A 1 8.02 -4.85 -10.70
N ASP A 2 7.94 -5.10 -12.02
CA ASP A 2 7.96 -4.02 -13.04
C ASP A 2 6.73 -4.03 -13.95
N SER A 3 5.55 -3.79 -13.38
CA SER A 3 4.30 -3.70 -14.14
C SER A 3 3.61 -2.37 -13.88
N ASN A 4 3.36 -1.64 -14.96
CA ASN A 4 2.58 -0.41 -14.93
C ASN A 4 1.27 -0.65 -15.67
N TYR A 5 0.21 0.01 -15.24
CA TYR A 5 -1.09 -0.09 -15.89
C TYR A 5 -1.91 1.18 -15.70
N THR A 6 -2.85 1.42 -16.61
CA THR A 6 -3.89 2.43 -16.42
C THR A 6 -5.15 1.73 -15.96
N ASN A 7 -5.74 2.21 -14.86
CA ASN A 7 -7.03 1.72 -14.42
C ASN A 7 -8.10 2.27 -15.38
N GLU A 8 -8.75 1.39 -16.14
CA GLU A 8 -9.76 1.76 -17.15
C GLU A 8 -10.97 2.49 -16.55
N ALA A 9 -11.37 2.18 -15.31
CA ALA A 9 -12.53 2.79 -14.67
C ALA A 9 -12.24 4.22 -14.19
N THR A 10 -11.03 4.50 -13.69
CA THR A 10 -10.68 5.81 -13.13
C THR A 10 -9.78 6.64 -14.03
N GLY A 11 -9.21 6.07 -15.08
CA GLY A 11 -8.17 6.68 -15.92
C GLY A 11 -6.84 6.95 -15.22
N LEU A 12 -6.63 6.38 -14.02
CA LEU A 12 -5.42 6.63 -13.23
C LEU A 12 -4.29 5.70 -13.66
N TYR A 13 -3.12 6.29 -13.89
CA TYR A 13 -1.90 5.54 -14.17
C TYR A 13 -1.23 5.08 -12.87
N TYR A 14 -0.98 3.78 -12.76
CA TYR A 14 -0.27 3.14 -11.66
C TYR A 14 1.09 2.65 -12.14
N THR A 15 2.12 2.95 -11.35
CA THR A 15 3.48 2.44 -11.54
C THR A 15 3.87 1.56 -10.35
N SER A 16 4.82 0.65 -10.55
CA SER A 16 5.38 -0.15 -9.47
C SER A 16 5.94 0.73 -8.34
N ASP A 17 5.79 0.24 -7.10
CA ASP A 17 6.31 0.86 -5.88
C ASP A 17 7.82 0.62 -5.67
N ALA A 18 8.44 -0.26 -6.46
CA ALA A 18 9.78 -0.79 -6.23
C ALA A 18 10.88 0.27 -6.12
N THR A 19 10.78 1.37 -6.89
CA THR A 19 11.79 2.45 -6.91
C THR A 19 11.59 3.49 -5.81
N PHE A 20 10.51 3.38 -5.02
CA PHE A 20 10.18 4.32 -3.96
C PHE A 20 10.52 3.77 -2.56
N ARG A 21 11.03 2.53 -2.46
CA ARG A 21 11.33 1.85 -1.20
C ARG A 21 12.72 1.23 -1.22
N ASP A 22 13.21 0.81 -0.06
CA ASP A 22 14.48 0.09 0.07
C ASP A 22 14.27 -1.42 0.34
N THR A 23 13.19 -1.80 1.04
CA THR A 23 13.00 -3.12 1.65
C THR A 23 11.58 -3.66 1.49
N GLY A 24 11.34 -4.90 1.89
CA GLY A 24 10.04 -5.59 1.74
C GLY A 24 9.93 -6.46 0.50
N VAL A 25 8.89 -7.28 0.44
CA VAL A 25 8.70 -8.30 -0.61
C VAL A 25 7.29 -8.18 -1.19
N SER A 26 7.18 -8.22 -2.51
CA SER A 26 5.90 -8.17 -3.21
C SER A 26 5.29 -9.55 -3.13
N MET A 27 4.09 -9.63 -2.56
CA MET A 27 3.38 -10.88 -2.39
C MET A 27 2.04 -10.78 -3.12
N ALA A 28 1.75 -11.76 -3.96
CA ALA A 28 0.41 -11.91 -4.51
C ALA A 28 -0.54 -12.34 -3.38
N ILE A 29 -1.73 -11.77 -3.34
CA ILE A 29 -2.77 -12.23 -2.40
C ILE A 29 -3.22 -13.66 -2.75
N SER A 30 -3.77 -14.37 -1.77
CA SER A 30 -4.33 -15.70 -1.98
C SER A 30 -5.42 -15.66 -3.08
N PRO A 31 -5.46 -16.65 -3.99
CA PRO A 31 -6.45 -16.69 -5.07
C PRO A 31 -7.90 -16.60 -4.59
N GLU A 32 -8.20 -17.06 -3.38
CA GLU A 32 -9.53 -17.01 -2.78
C GLU A 32 -10.05 -15.57 -2.59
N PHE A 33 -9.14 -14.60 -2.43
CA PHE A 33 -9.47 -13.18 -2.30
C PHE A 33 -9.37 -12.43 -3.62
N LYS A 34 -8.89 -13.06 -4.70
CA LYS A 34 -8.74 -12.40 -6.00
C LYS A 34 -10.00 -12.59 -6.84
N ASN A 35 -10.95 -11.67 -6.70
CA ASN A 35 -12.21 -11.64 -7.44
C ASN A 35 -12.49 -10.26 -8.06
N ASP A 36 -13.57 -10.15 -8.84
CA ASP A 36 -13.94 -8.95 -9.59
C ASP A 36 -14.26 -7.72 -8.71
N ASN A 37 -14.47 -7.89 -7.40
CA ASN A 37 -14.71 -6.79 -6.46
C ASN A 37 -13.44 -6.23 -5.80
N ILE A 38 -12.27 -6.72 -6.23
CA ILE A 38 -10.98 -6.28 -5.73
C ILE A 38 -10.28 -5.44 -6.80
N ASP A 39 -9.96 -4.20 -6.42
CA ASP A 39 -9.18 -3.33 -7.28
C ASP A 39 -7.81 -3.95 -7.56
N GLN A 40 -7.32 -3.80 -8.79
CA GLN A 40 -6.06 -4.37 -9.24
C GLN A 40 -4.86 -4.00 -8.35
N GLN A 41 -4.86 -2.82 -7.71
CA GLN A 41 -3.80 -2.42 -6.77
C GLN A 41 -3.67 -3.33 -5.54
N PHE A 42 -4.68 -4.12 -5.19
CA PHE A 42 -4.62 -5.09 -4.09
C PHE A 42 -4.18 -6.49 -4.53
N PHE A 43 -4.08 -6.77 -5.83
CA PHE A 43 -3.66 -8.10 -6.30
C PHE A 43 -2.25 -8.47 -5.85
N ASN A 44 -1.40 -7.47 -5.65
CA ASN A 44 -0.10 -7.60 -5.02
C ASN A 44 0.00 -6.62 -3.88
N VAL A 45 0.47 -7.07 -2.73
CA VAL A 45 0.70 -6.26 -1.54
C VAL A 45 2.16 -6.34 -1.13
N ARG A 46 2.64 -5.31 -0.44
CA ARG A 46 4.02 -5.27 0.07
C ARG A 46 4.06 -5.81 1.49
N SER A 47 4.84 -6.87 1.71
CA SER A 47 5.13 -7.42 3.02
C SER A 47 6.43 -6.87 3.57
N PHE A 48 6.42 -6.44 4.84
CA PHE A 48 7.59 -5.97 5.57
C PHE A 48 7.82 -6.85 6.80
N SER A 49 8.41 -8.03 6.60
CA SER A 49 8.69 -9.00 7.67
C SER A 49 10.03 -8.77 8.37
N GLN A 50 10.83 -7.82 7.90
CA GLN A 50 12.17 -7.53 8.39
C GLN A 50 12.29 -6.04 8.77
N GLY A 51 13.05 -5.77 9.84
CA GLY A 51 13.25 -4.42 10.36
C GLY A 51 12.07 -3.90 11.19
N THR A 52 12.30 -2.78 11.86
CA THR A 52 11.30 -2.12 12.71
C THR A 52 10.56 -0.98 12.00
N ARG A 53 11.15 -0.42 10.94
CA ARG A 53 10.58 0.68 10.16
C ARG A 53 10.96 0.52 8.70
N ASN A 54 9.99 0.73 7.82
CA ASN A 54 10.17 0.69 6.37
C ASN A 54 9.59 1.99 5.79
N CYS A 55 10.31 2.60 4.85
CA CYS A 55 10.00 3.95 4.36
C CYS A 55 9.75 3.93 2.86
N TYR A 56 8.76 4.71 2.44
CA TYR A 56 8.59 5.11 1.05
C TYR A 56 9.07 6.55 0.89
N THR A 57 9.87 6.80 -0.14
CA THR A 57 10.31 8.14 -0.53
C THR A 57 9.56 8.59 -1.77
N LEU A 58 8.53 9.41 -1.58
CA LEU A 58 7.74 9.98 -2.68
C LEU A 58 8.38 11.29 -3.16
N ARG A 59 8.46 11.48 -4.49
CA ARG A 59 9.03 12.68 -5.13
C ARG A 59 8.05 13.26 -6.15
N PRO A 60 6.99 13.97 -5.72
CA PRO A 60 6.03 14.58 -6.64
C PRO A 60 6.70 15.61 -7.55
N ALA A 61 6.28 15.67 -8.82
CA ALA A 61 6.89 16.54 -9.83
C ALA A 61 6.80 18.04 -9.49
N GLN A 62 5.71 18.46 -8.84
CA GLN A 62 5.52 19.86 -8.43
C GLN A 62 6.47 20.28 -7.29
N GLY A 63 7.13 19.33 -6.61
CA GLY A 63 8.13 19.61 -5.59
C GLY A 63 7.57 20.16 -4.26
N ARG A 64 8.48 20.63 -3.40
CA ARG A 64 8.15 21.10 -2.05
C ARG A 64 7.25 22.35 -2.08
N GLY A 65 6.43 22.52 -1.03
CA GLY A 65 5.58 23.71 -0.85
C GLY A 65 4.19 23.61 -1.50
N ASN A 66 3.83 22.44 -2.04
CA ASN A 66 2.50 22.15 -2.56
C ASN A 66 1.76 21.22 -1.61
N LYS A 67 0.43 21.29 -1.65
CA LYS A 67 -0.42 20.34 -0.92
C LYS A 67 -0.68 19.11 -1.76
N TYR A 68 -0.48 17.95 -1.17
CA TYR A 68 -0.72 16.64 -1.78
C TYR A 68 -1.76 15.87 -1.00
N LEU A 69 -2.68 15.22 -1.72
CA LEU A 69 -3.52 14.18 -1.16
C LEU A 69 -2.72 12.88 -1.14
N VAL A 70 -2.33 12.45 0.05
CA VAL A 70 -1.68 11.16 0.28
C VAL A 70 -2.77 10.14 0.58
N LYS A 71 -2.81 9.06 -0.21
CA LYS A 71 -3.71 7.93 -0.02
C LYS A 71 -2.90 6.69 0.28
N ALA A 72 -3.17 6.04 1.40
CA ALA A 72 -2.57 4.76 1.76
C ALA A 72 -3.66 3.68 1.79
N MET A 73 -3.39 2.56 1.12
CA MET A 73 -4.34 1.47 0.93
C MET A 73 -3.73 0.16 1.43
N PHE A 74 -4.49 -0.60 2.21
CA PHE A 74 -4.00 -1.81 2.86
C PHE A 74 -5.01 -2.95 2.76
N MET A 75 -4.49 -4.16 2.58
CA MET A 75 -5.21 -5.43 2.62
C MET A 75 -4.18 -6.51 2.96
N TYR A 76 -4.58 -7.54 3.72
CA TYR A 76 -3.70 -8.67 4.03
C TYR A 76 -3.80 -9.76 2.94
N GLY A 77 -4.99 -10.11 2.49
CA GLY A 77 -5.20 -11.08 1.42
C GLY A 77 -4.60 -12.46 1.67
N ASN A 78 -4.29 -12.80 2.93
CA ASN A 78 -3.66 -14.06 3.34
C ASN A 78 -2.45 -14.47 2.48
N TYR A 79 -1.63 -13.49 2.05
CA TYR A 79 -0.59 -13.72 1.05
C TYR A 79 0.49 -14.74 1.47
N ASP A 80 0.64 -15.00 2.77
CA ASP A 80 1.59 -15.97 3.33
C ASP A 80 0.93 -17.20 3.94
N ALA A 81 -0.38 -17.39 3.72
CA ALA A 81 -1.18 -18.52 4.19
C ALA A 81 -1.21 -18.71 5.72
N LYS A 82 -0.86 -17.69 6.51
CA LYS A 82 -0.89 -17.78 7.98
C LYS A 82 -2.20 -17.39 8.60
N ASN A 83 -3.08 -16.72 7.85
CA ASN A 83 -4.32 -16.14 8.33
C ASN A 83 -4.13 -15.28 9.60
N GLN A 84 -3.03 -14.52 9.63
CA GLN A 84 -2.66 -13.64 10.74
C GLN A 84 -2.46 -12.22 10.20
N PRO A 85 -3.54 -11.43 10.12
CA PRO A 85 -3.45 -10.05 9.67
C PRO A 85 -2.50 -9.22 10.56
N PRO A 86 -1.66 -8.36 9.96
CA PRO A 86 -0.71 -7.55 10.71
C PRO A 86 -1.36 -6.31 11.34
N GLN A 87 -0.67 -5.76 12.36
CA GLN A 87 -0.92 -4.44 12.93
C GLN A 87 0.39 -3.63 12.90
N PHE A 88 0.32 -2.37 12.49
CA PHE A 88 1.49 -1.49 12.41
C PHE A 88 1.09 -0.02 12.44
N ASP A 89 2.02 0.84 12.79
CA ASP A 89 1.83 2.29 12.77
C ASP A 89 2.28 2.91 11.45
N LEU A 90 1.53 3.93 11.03
CA LEU A 90 1.81 4.75 9.88
C LEU A 90 2.29 6.11 10.34
N HIS A 91 3.35 6.58 9.69
CA HIS A 91 3.93 7.89 9.90
C HIS A 91 4.06 8.62 8.55
N ILE A 92 3.90 9.93 8.58
CA ILE A 92 4.28 10.81 7.46
C ILE A 92 5.46 11.65 7.92
N GLY A 93 6.62 11.40 7.33
CA GLY A 93 7.88 11.91 7.87
C GLY A 93 8.12 11.36 9.29
N VAL A 94 8.28 12.26 10.25
CA VAL A 94 8.47 11.90 11.67
C VAL A 94 7.16 11.79 12.44
N ASP A 95 6.07 12.34 11.90
CA ASP A 95 4.80 12.48 12.62
C ASP A 95 3.99 11.19 12.57
N PHE A 96 3.43 10.79 13.71
CA PHE A 96 2.46 9.70 13.77
C PHE A 96 1.18 10.11 13.04
N TRP A 97 0.69 9.21 12.19
CA TRP A 97 -0.54 9.43 11.45
C TRP A 97 -1.67 8.51 11.94
N TYR A 98 -1.44 7.20 11.97
CA TYR A 98 -2.51 6.24 12.24
C TYR A 98 -1.98 4.86 12.63
N THR A 99 -2.67 4.14 13.53
CA THR A 99 -2.41 2.71 13.79
C THR A 99 -3.31 1.86 12.91
N MET A 100 -2.70 1.15 11.96
CA MET A 100 -3.42 0.21 11.10
C MET A 100 -3.59 -1.13 11.82
N LYS A 101 -4.83 -1.58 11.96
CA LYS A 101 -5.19 -2.90 12.46
C LYS A 101 -6.09 -3.59 11.45
N LEU A 102 -5.54 -4.54 10.71
CA LEU A 102 -6.32 -5.36 9.78
C LEU A 102 -7.02 -6.46 10.60
N GLU A 103 -8.35 -6.50 10.57
CA GLU A 103 -9.11 -7.48 11.38
C GLU A 103 -9.20 -8.86 10.70
N ASP A 104 -9.14 -8.90 9.37
CA ASP A 104 -9.24 -10.12 8.58
C ASP A 104 -8.48 -10.01 7.24
N SER A 105 -8.46 -11.12 6.49
CA SER A 105 -7.74 -11.24 5.22
C SER A 105 -8.41 -10.51 4.04
N ASN A 106 -9.71 -10.27 4.08
CA ASN A 106 -10.47 -9.65 2.98
C ASN A 106 -10.71 -8.14 3.17
N SER A 107 -10.53 -7.64 4.39
CA SER A 107 -10.75 -6.26 4.77
C SER A 107 -9.81 -5.32 3.99
N LYS A 108 -10.43 -4.37 3.28
CA LYS A 108 -9.76 -3.30 2.53
C LYS A 108 -9.79 -2.02 3.35
N TRP A 109 -8.61 -1.46 3.61
CA TRP A 109 -8.48 -0.19 4.30
C TRP A 109 -7.95 0.87 3.36
N ARG A 110 -8.53 2.06 3.45
CA ARG A 110 -8.06 3.27 2.77
C ARG A 110 -8.07 4.41 3.78
N ILE A 111 -6.93 5.08 3.93
CA ILE A 111 -6.82 6.30 4.71
C ILE A 111 -6.22 7.41 3.86
N GLU A 112 -6.66 8.63 4.09
CA GLU A 112 -6.31 9.80 3.28
C GLU A 112 -5.94 10.98 4.16
N ILE A 113 -4.97 11.78 3.73
CA ILE A 113 -4.57 13.02 4.39
C ILE A 113 -4.04 14.02 3.38
N ILE A 114 -4.26 15.31 3.64
CA ILE A 114 -3.62 16.40 2.91
C ILE A 114 -2.30 16.74 3.62
N HIS A 115 -1.17 16.54 2.96
CA HIS A 115 0.17 16.86 3.46
C HIS A 115 0.82 17.97 2.63
N SER A 116 1.65 18.82 3.26
CA SER A 116 2.29 20.00 2.64
C SER A 116 3.81 19.88 2.59
#